data_AF-A0A522VZU5-F1
#
_entry.id   AF-A0A522VZU5-F1
#
_cell.length_a   1.000
_cell.length_b   1.000
_cell.length_c   1.000
_cell.angle_alpha   90.00
_cell.angle_beta   90.00
_cell.angle_gamma   90.00
#
_symmetry.space_group_name_H-M   'P 1'
#
loop_
_entity.id
_entity.type
_entity.pdbx_description
1 polymer ?
#
loop_
_entity_poly.entity_id
_entity_poly.type
_entity_poly.pdbx_seq_one_letter_code
_entity_poly.pdbx_strand_id
1 'polypeptide(L)' 'APSWRRGAAMPPAANAVVAMAVLQVALGIGTLIFVVPVWLASAHQMGAMALLTLCLWALHDLRLRA' A
#
# COMPACT_ATOMS: atom_id res chain seq x y z
N ALA A 1 16.50 -30.31 13.59
CA ALA A 1 16.18 -29.18 14.47
C ALA A 1 15.13 -28.33 13.77
N PRO A 2 13.98 -27.99 14.38
CA PRO A 2 13.03 -27.14 13.70
C PRO A 2 13.55 -25.70 13.78
N SER A 3 13.95 -25.17 12.63
CA SER A 3 14.47 -23.80 12.49
C SER A 3 13.32 -22.79 12.57
N TRP A 4 12.68 -22.66 13.74
CA TRP A 4 11.57 -21.74 14.00
C TRP A 4 11.99 -20.26 14.07
N ARG A 5 13.14 -19.90 13.50
CA ARG A 5 13.68 -18.54 13.51
C ARG A 5 14.17 -18.16 12.11
N ARG A 6 13.23 -18.00 11.18
CA ARG A 6 13.34 -16.91 10.22
C ARG A 6 12.24 -15.95 10.61
N GLY A 7 12.56 -14.96 11.44
CA GLY A 7 11.67 -13.81 11.61
C GLY A 7 11.48 -13.24 10.21
N ALA A 8 10.34 -13.52 9.58
CA ALA A 8 10.09 -13.12 8.22
C ALA A 8 10.00 -11.61 8.23
N ALA A 9 11.11 -10.94 7.90
CA ALA A 9 11.06 -9.55 7.53
C ALA A 9 9.96 -9.41 6.47
N MET A 10 9.00 -8.52 6.70
CA MET A 10 7.93 -8.29 5.74
C MET A 10 8.57 -8.02 4.38
N PRO A 11 8.14 -8.70 3.30
CA PRO A 11 8.73 -8.50 1.99
C PRO A 11 8.59 -7.02 1.62
N PRO A 12 9.57 -6.43 0.91
CA PRO A 12 9.54 -5.01 0.56
C PRO A 12 8.21 -4.57 -0.08
N ALA A 13 7.59 -5.45 -0.87
CA ALA A 13 6.28 -5.21 -1.48
C ALA A 13 5.16 -5.04 -0.43
N ALA A 14 5.15 -5.82 0.65
CA ALA A 14 4.18 -5.67 1.73
C ALA A 14 4.38 -4.35 2.50
N ASN A 15 5.64 -3.96 2.78
CA ASN A 15 5.93 -2.67 3.41
C ASN A 15 5.47 -1.49 2.54
N ALA A 16 5.67 -1.59 1.22
CA ALA A 16 5.21 -0.57 0.27
C ALA A 16 3.68 -0.44 0.26
N VAL A 17 2.94 -1.56 0.29
CA VAL A 17 1.47 -1.55 0.42
C VAL A 17 1.04 -0.82 1.69
N VAL A 18 1.64 -1.13 2.84
CA VAL A 18 1.30 -0.50 4.12
C VAL A 18 1.56 1.01 4.07
N ALA A 19 2.73 1.42 3.57
CA ALA A 19 3.09 2.83 3.47
C ALA A 19 2.10 3.61 2.55
N MET A 20 1.78 3.06 1.38
CA MET A 20 0.84 3.69 0.46
C MET A 20 -0.59 3.68 1.00
N ALA A 21 -1.00 2.65 1.75
CA ALA A 21 -2.31 2.60 2.39
C ALA A 21 -2.48 3.71 3.43
N VAL A 22 -1.47 3.95 4.27
CA VAL A 22 -1.46 5.06 5.24
C VAL A 22 -1.55 6.41 4.51
N LEU A 23 -0.77 6.60 3.44
CA LEU A 23 -0.87 7.81 2.61
C LEU A 23 -2.28 7.97 2.01
N GLN A 24 -2.90 6.88 1.53
CA GLN A 24 -4.24 6.94 0.97
C GLN A 24 -5.31 7.34 1.99
N VAL A 25 -5.21 6.85 3.23
CA VAL A 25 -6.08 7.25 4.33
C VAL A 25 -5.92 8.75 4.61
N ALA A 26 -4.68 9.24 4.70
CA ALA A 26 -4.41 10.65 4.90
C ALA A 26 -4.98 11.53 3.77
N LEU A 27 -4.79 11.12 2.50
CA LEU A 27 -5.37 11.80 1.35
C LEU A 27 -6.90 11.78 1.39
N GLY A 28 -7.53 10.65 1.74
CA GLY A 28 -8.98 10.51 1.82
C GLY A 28 -9.62 11.33 2.94
N ILE A 29 -8.94 11.44 4.09
CA ILE A 29 -9.36 12.37 5.15
C ILE A 29 -9.20 13.82 4.66
N GLY A 30 -8.08 14.13 3.98
CA GLY A 30 -7.83 15.44 3.40
C GLY A 30 -8.90 15.87 2.41
N THR A 31 -9.39 14.97 1.54
CA THR A 31 -10.47 15.33 0.60
C THR A 31 -11.74 15.73 1.34
N LEU A 32 -12.08 15.12 2.48
CA LEU A 32 -13.24 15.52 3.27
C LEU A 32 -13.03 16.86 3.98
N ILE A 33 -11.87 17.05 4.62
CA ILE A 33 -11.54 18.28 5.37
C ILE A 33 -11.53 19.50 4.45
N PHE A 34 -10.98 19.37 3.24
CA PHE A 34 -10.82 20.47 2.29
C PHE A 34 -11.96 20.58 1.27
N VAL A 35 -13.09 19.89 1.47
CA VAL A 35 -14.28 19.94 0.58
C VAL A 35 -13.95 19.57 -0.87
N VAL A 36 -13.32 18.40 -1.02
CA VAL A 36 -13.00 17.71 -2.28
C VAL A 36 -12.35 18.61 -3.33
N PRO A 37 -11.18 19.23 -3.04
CA PRO A 37 -10.48 20.02 -4.04
C PRO A 37 -9.95 19.09 -5.13
N VAL A 38 -10.13 19.46 -6.40
CA VAL A 38 -9.90 18.58 -7.56
C VAL A 38 -8.50 17.97 -7.54
N TRP A 39 -7.46 18.76 -7.29
CA TRP A 39 -6.08 18.27 -7.27
C TRP A 39 -5.83 17.22 -6.19
N LEU A 40 -6.46 17.36 -5.00
CA LEU A 40 -6.31 16.41 -3.90
C LEU A 40 -7.13 15.14 -4.15
N ALA A 41 -8.33 15.29 -4.71
CA ALA A 41 -9.14 14.18 -5.17
C ALA A 41 -8.42 13.38 -6.26
N SER A 42 -7.79 14.05 -7.23
CA SER A 42 -6.97 13.39 -8.26
C SER A 42 -5.75 12.68 -7.66
N ALA A 43 -5.07 13.29 -6.69
CA ALA A 43 -3.97 12.64 -5.96
C ALA A 43 -4.45 11.39 -5.23
N HIS A 44 -5.63 11.43 -4.61
CA HIS A 44 -6.25 10.27 -3.95
C HIS A 44 -6.60 9.15 -4.95
N GLN A 45 -7.17 9.51 -6.11
CA GLN A 45 -7.51 8.52 -7.14
C GLN A 45 -6.26 7.84 -7.73
N MET A 46 -5.22 8.62 -8.06
CA MET A 46 -3.94 8.07 -8.50
C MET A 46 -3.28 7.25 -7.39
N GLY A 47 -3.40 7.67 -6.13
CA GLY A 47 -2.95 6.94 -4.96
C GLY A 47 -3.61 5.56 -4.83
N ALA A 48 -4.91 5.46 -5.10
CA ALA A 48 -5.62 4.18 -5.12
C ALA A 48 -5.10 3.25 -6.23
N MET A 49 -4.81 3.77 -7.43
CA MET A 49 -4.21 3.00 -8.52
C MET A 49 -2.79 2.50 -8.17
N ALA A 50 -1.99 3.36 -7.54
CA ALA A 50 -0.67 2.98 -7.04
C ALA A 50 -0.77 1.89 -5.96
N LEU A 51 -1.68 2.05 -4.99
CA LEU A 51 -1.92 1.05 -3.96
C LEU A 51 -2.35 -0.30 -4.56
N LEU A 52 -3.27 -0.29 -5.54
CA LEU A 52 -3.68 -1.51 -6.26
C LEU A 52 -2.49 -2.17 -6.95
N THR A 53 -1.65 -1.38 -7.62
CA THR A 53 -0.45 -1.88 -8.30
C THR A 53 0.52 -2.53 -7.30
N LEU A 54 0.73 -1.91 -6.15
CA LEU A 54 1.57 -2.46 -5.07
C LEU A 54 0.97 -3.75 -4.49
N CYS A 55 -0.35 -3.84 -4.34
CA CYS A 55 -1.02 -5.07 -3.91
C CYS A 55 -0.83 -6.21 -4.92
N LEU A 56 -0.99 -5.93 -6.21
CA LEU A 56 -0.75 -6.92 -7.27
C LEU A 56 0.72 -7.38 -7.28
N TRP A 57 1.65 -6.45 -7.10
CA TRP A 57 3.07 -6.78 -6.97
C TRP A 57 3.35 -7.64 -5.74
N ALA A 58 2.79 -7.29 -4.58
CA ALA A 58 2.95 -8.07 -3.35
C ALA A 58 2.39 -9.49 -3.48
N LEU A 59 1.22 -9.66 -4.11
CA LEU A 59 0.65 -10.97 -4.39
C LEU A 59 1.53 -11.78 -5.35
N HIS A 60 2.06 -11.13 -6.39
CA HIS A 60 2.98 -11.76 -7.33
C HIS A 60 4.28 -12.21 -6.65
N ASP A 61 4.89 -11.35 -5.83
CA ASP A 61 6.11 -11.65 -5.06
C ASP A 61 5.89 -12.78 -4.06
N LEU A 62 4.76 -12.80 -3.34
CA LEU A 62 4.38 -13.90 -2.46
C LEU A 62 4.21 -15.22 -3.22
N ARG A 63 3.62 -15.19 -4.42
CA ARG A 63 3.46 -16.37 -5.28
C ARG A 63 4.80 -16.93 -5.76
N LEU A 64 5.79 -16.07 -6.03
CA LEU A 64 7.13 -16.51 -6.44
C LEU A 64 7.99 -17.03 -5.28
N ARG A 65 7.64 -16.68 -4.03
CA ARG A 65 8.34 -17.12 -2.82
C ARG A 65 7.74 -18.39 -2.19
N ALA A 66 6.53 -18.77 -2.59
CA ALA A 66 5.84 -19.99 -2.17
C ALA A 66 6.41 -21.21 -2.91
#